data_AF-A0A2K9ASZ2-F1
#
_entry.id   AF-A0A2K9ASZ2-F1
#
_cell.length_a   1.000
_cell.length_b   1.000
_cell.length_c   1.000
_cell.angle_alpha   90.00
_cell.angle_beta   90.00
_cell.angle_gamma   90.00
#
_symmetry.space_group_name_H-M   'P 1'
#
loop_
_entity.id
_entity.type
_entity.pdbx_description
1 polymer ?
#
loop_
_entity_poly.entity_id
_entity_poly.type
_entity_poly.pdbx_seq_one_letter_code
_entity_poly.pdbx_strand_id
1 'polypeptide(L)'
;MKKFKFVLSFIAIFALVGIIVGCTTSAQAEDSYVTLDINPSVELIVSPRDKVIYANPLNEDAEILLVDLDLIGMDLEDAIDLIIETSIELGYISADEDTETYVSVSAINQDAELQERIKNRVKEHVNNAFQNKGLMGRAQDKGYQPEFIEEAEGYGVTPGFLFLAKEAVELSDGLLLEDALLMTRDELIEIVKAAREAMKDVAFELRDQFHADRDALIAEYVPQIEALEVQIAEVVAQIEALEEGADATELEATLADLNAQLEALRTEFHDEMAAVRDAFHTQSEALRESFRQAKIQKRQQHQNEVNRFRQDMEERREQMRDRIRDYQNEEDETEETE
;
A
#
# COMPACT_ATOMS: atom_id res chain seq x y z
N MET A 1 16.08 33.30 -6.34
CA MET A 1 15.51 33.92 -5.12
C MET A 1 14.03 34.21 -5.28
N LYS A 2 13.15 33.27 -4.93
CA LYS A 2 11.82 33.53 -4.35
C LYS A 2 11.58 32.40 -3.35
N LYS A 3 11.46 32.76 -2.09
CA LYS A 3 11.32 31.83 -0.97
C LYS A 3 9.85 31.39 -0.91
N PHE A 4 9.56 30.12 -1.18
CA PHE A 4 8.29 29.53 -0.77
C PHE A 4 8.31 29.45 0.77
N LYS A 5 7.48 30.28 1.40
CA LYS A 5 7.27 30.31 2.85
C LYS A 5 5.77 30.24 3.11
N PHE A 6 5.24 29.03 3.15
CA PHE A 6 4.03 28.58 3.84
C PHE A 6 4.25 27.07 3.90
N VAL A 7 4.39 26.42 5.05
CA VAL A 7 3.28 25.85 5.82
C VAL A 7 3.73 25.64 7.27
N LEU A 8 3.06 26.27 8.22
CA LEU A 8 3.12 25.94 9.66
C LEU A 8 1.76 26.30 10.27
N SER A 9 0.72 25.59 9.85
CA SER A 9 -0.62 25.75 10.43
C SER A 9 -1.53 24.54 10.20
N PHE A 10 -1.01 23.30 10.33
CA PHE A 10 -1.82 22.09 10.12
C PHE A 10 -2.04 21.23 11.38
N ILE A 11 -1.43 21.57 12.52
CA ILE A 11 -1.60 20.79 13.76
C ILE A 11 -3.01 20.96 14.39
N ALA A 12 -3.79 21.96 13.97
CA ALA A 12 -5.08 22.29 14.61
C ALA A 12 -6.33 21.68 13.94
N ILE A 13 -6.21 21.02 12.78
CA ILE A 13 -7.36 20.52 12.00
C ILE A 13 -7.53 18.99 12.12
N PHE A 14 -6.61 18.27 12.77
CA PHE A 14 -6.73 16.82 13.02
C PHE A 14 -7.82 16.41 14.03
N ALA A 15 -8.56 17.37 14.61
CA ALA A 15 -9.55 17.10 15.66
C ALA A 15 -11.01 17.02 15.17
N LEU A 16 -11.30 17.15 13.87
CA LEU A 16 -12.68 17.31 13.42
C LEU A 16 -13.01 16.71 12.05
N VAL A 17 -12.86 15.39 11.87
CA VAL A 17 -13.62 14.67 10.83
C VAL A 17 -14.35 13.50 11.49
N GLY A 18 -15.59 13.75 11.87
CA GLY A 18 -16.53 12.76 12.34
C GLY A 18 -17.37 12.22 11.19
N ILE A 19 -17.45 10.90 11.12
CA ILE A 19 -18.62 10.08 10.76
C ILE A 19 -19.37 10.55 9.49
N ILE A 20 -19.01 9.96 8.35
CA ILE A 20 -19.98 9.69 7.27
C ILE A 20 -19.95 8.19 6.98
N VAL A 21 -20.87 7.47 7.60
CA VAL A 21 -21.19 6.08 7.25
C VAL A 21 -22.03 6.12 5.96
N GLY A 22 -21.42 5.75 4.83
CA GLY A 22 -22.05 5.67 3.52
C GLY A 22 -22.26 4.21 3.09
N CYS A 23 -23.53 3.82 2.96
CA CYS A 23 -24.09 2.62 2.31
C CYS A 23 -23.19 1.39 2.10
N THR A 24 -23.38 0.40 2.98
CA THR A 24 -22.94 -0.99 2.83
C THR A 24 -23.48 -1.64 1.55
N THR A 25 -22.64 -1.83 0.54
CA THR A 25 -22.77 -2.99 -0.35
C THR A 25 -22.42 -4.22 0.48
N SER A 26 -23.44 -5.01 0.82
CA SER A 26 -23.26 -6.31 1.44
C SER A 26 -22.31 -7.15 0.59
N ALA A 27 -21.15 -7.50 1.16
CA ALA A 27 -20.14 -8.33 0.56
C ALA A 27 -20.75 -9.63 0.02
N GLN A 28 -20.43 -9.95 -1.24
CA GLN A 28 -20.59 -11.31 -1.72
C GLN A 28 -19.34 -12.06 -1.26
N ALA A 29 -19.53 -13.12 -0.46
CA ALA A 29 -18.49 -14.09 -0.20
C ALA A 29 -17.93 -14.61 -1.54
N GLU A 30 -16.61 -14.88 -1.59
CA GLU A 30 -15.77 -15.30 -2.74
C GLU A 30 -14.72 -14.27 -3.23
N ASP A 31 -14.53 -13.12 -2.58
CA ASP A 31 -13.45 -12.18 -2.92
C ASP A 31 -12.05 -12.81 -2.73
N SER A 32 -11.10 -12.47 -3.60
CA SER A 32 -9.73 -12.98 -3.59
C SER A 32 -8.76 -11.88 -3.17
N TYR A 33 -7.90 -12.19 -2.20
CA TYR A 33 -6.83 -11.32 -1.75
C TYR A 33 -5.56 -11.62 -2.55
N VAL A 34 -5.11 -10.68 -3.35
CA VAL A 34 -3.95 -10.82 -4.24
C VAL A 34 -2.87 -9.84 -3.78
N THR A 35 -1.62 -10.30 -3.75
CA THR A 35 -0.48 -9.40 -3.53
C THR A 35 0.52 -9.53 -4.67
N LEU A 36 1.04 -8.38 -5.08
CA LEU A 36 1.99 -8.24 -6.17
C LEU A 36 3.21 -7.47 -5.65
N ASP A 37 4.34 -8.16 -5.49
CA ASP A 37 5.60 -7.56 -5.04
C ASP A 37 6.55 -7.43 -6.23
N ILE A 38 6.57 -6.25 -6.84
CA ILE A 38 7.52 -5.85 -7.88
C ILE A 38 8.67 -5.01 -7.28
N ASN A 39 8.56 -4.64 -5.99
CA ASN A 39 9.28 -3.55 -5.35
C ASN A 39 8.98 -2.23 -6.07
N PRO A 40 7.71 -1.77 -6.06
CA PRO A 40 6.74 -1.74 -4.93
C PRO A 40 5.89 -3.00 -4.65
N SER A 41 5.28 -3.07 -3.44
CA SER A 41 4.37 -4.15 -3.00
C SER A 41 2.91 -3.69 -2.87
N VAL A 42 2.02 -4.24 -3.68
CA VAL A 42 0.60 -3.86 -3.78
C VAL A 42 -0.32 -4.98 -3.30
N GLU A 43 -1.36 -4.62 -2.56
CA GLU A 43 -2.52 -5.45 -2.21
C GLU A 43 -3.68 -5.13 -3.15
N LEU A 44 -4.29 -6.15 -3.73
CA LEU A 44 -5.54 -6.06 -4.49
C LEU A 44 -6.59 -6.98 -3.87
N ILE A 45 -7.80 -6.47 -3.68
CA ILE A 45 -8.97 -7.31 -3.39
C ILE A 45 -9.76 -7.43 -4.68
N VAL A 46 -9.96 -8.65 -5.16
CA VAL A 46 -10.51 -8.94 -6.48
C VAL A 46 -11.81 -9.73 -6.33
N SER A 47 -12.86 -9.28 -7.02
CA SER A 47 -14.14 -9.98 -7.06
C SER A 47 -14.06 -11.32 -7.81
N PRO A 48 -15.03 -12.22 -7.65
CA PRO A 48 -15.11 -13.47 -8.41
C PRO A 48 -15.16 -13.30 -9.94
N ARG A 49 -15.48 -12.08 -10.43
CA ARG A 49 -15.51 -11.70 -11.85
C ARG A 49 -14.21 -11.05 -12.33
N ASP A 50 -13.13 -11.24 -11.58
CA ASP A 50 -11.80 -10.68 -11.84
C ASP A 50 -11.76 -9.14 -11.89
N LYS A 51 -12.72 -8.47 -11.25
CA LYS A 51 -12.72 -7.01 -11.08
C LYS A 51 -12.02 -6.60 -9.80
N VAL A 52 -11.13 -5.60 -9.87
CA VAL A 52 -10.49 -5.01 -8.70
C VAL A 52 -11.53 -4.22 -7.89
N ILE A 53 -11.67 -4.56 -6.62
CA ILE A 53 -12.57 -3.90 -5.66
C ILE A 53 -11.78 -2.88 -4.84
N TYR A 54 -10.58 -3.25 -4.39
CA TYR A 54 -9.67 -2.38 -3.67
C TYR A 54 -8.24 -2.57 -4.17
N ALA A 55 -7.47 -1.50 -4.13
CA ALA A 55 -6.03 -1.51 -4.30
C ALA A 55 -5.40 -0.71 -3.16
N ASN A 56 -4.52 -1.34 -2.39
CA ASN A 56 -3.88 -0.74 -1.23
C ASN A 56 -2.36 -0.94 -1.28
N PRO A 57 -1.58 0.03 -0.79
CA PRO A 57 -0.13 -0.12 -0.70
C PRO A 57 0.24 -1.00 0.50
N LEU A 58 1.13 -1.98 0.30
CA LEU A 58 1.71 -2.80 1.38
C LEU A 58 3.07 -2.28 1.85
N ASN A 59 3.76 -1.48 1.05
CA ASN A 59 4.98 -0.77 1.43
C ASN A 59 4.88 0.72 1.07
N GLU A 60 5.92 1.49 1.37
CA GLU A 60 5.98 2.93 1.12
C GLU A 60 6.10 3.24 -0.39
N ASP A 61 6.88 2.45 -1.13
CA ASP A 61 7.01 2.58 -2.59
C ASP A 61 5.65 2.41 -3.30
N ALA A 62 4.84 1.47 -2.83
CA ALA A 62 3.52 1.24 -3.39
C ALA A 62 2.55 2.39 -3.15
N GLU A 63 2.80 3.26 -2.15
CA GLU A 63 1.97 4.43 -1.97
C GLU A 63 2.11 5.36 -3.15
N ILE A 64 3.35 5.66 -3.55
CA ILE A 64 3.64 6.50 -4.70
C ILE A 64 3.11 5.86 -5.97
N LEU A 65 3.35 4.56 -6.14
CA LEU A 65 2.84 3.83 -7.29
C LEU A 65 1.32 3.98 -7.42
N LEU A 66 0.57 3.70 -6.35
CA LEU A 66 -0.89 3.69 -6.37
C LEU A 66 -1.53 5.07 -6.31
N VAL A 67 -0.75 6.10 -5.97
CA VAL A 67 -1.23 7.49 -5.99
C VAL A 67 -1.82 7.80 -7.37
N ASP A 68 -1.14 7.39 -8.44
CA ASP A 68 -1.49 7.70 -9.84
C ASP A 68 -2.48 6.75 -10.50
N LEU A 69 -2.94 5.72 -9.78
CA LEU A 69 -3.71 4.64 -10.39
C LEU A 69 -5.15 4.61 -9.90
N ASP A 70 -6.09 4.73 -10.84
CA ASP A 70 -7.50 4.40 -10.60
C ASP A 70 -7.78 2.95 -10.99
N LEU A 71 -7.45 2.04 -10.07
CA LEU A 71 -7.57 0.60 -10.32
C LEU A 71 -8.97 0.05 -10.00
N ILE A 72 -9.79 0.78 -9.23
CA ILE A 72 -11.05 0.25 -8.72
C ILE A 72 -12.06 0.10 -9.86
N GLY A 73 -12.57 -1.12 -10.04
CA GLY A 73 -13.50 -1.48 -11.10
C GLY A 73 -12.83 -1.95 -12.40
N MET A 74 -11.51 -1.86 -12.53
CA MET A 74 -10.76 -2.41 -13.67
C MET A 74 -10.77 -3.94 -13.65
N ASP A 75 -10.56 -4.55 -14.82
CA ASP A 75 -10.19 -5.97 -14.89
C ASP A 75 -8.80 -6.15 -14.26
N LEU A 76 -8.60 -7.29 -13.57
CA LEU A 76 -7.35 -7.59 -12.86
C LEU A 76 -6.12 -7.49 -13.76
N GLU A 77 -6.24 -7.95 -15.00
CA GLU A 77 -5.15 -7.92 -15.99
C GLU A 77 -4.79 -6.48 -16.39
N ASP A 78 -5.79 -5.65 -16.71
CA ASP A 78 -5.58 -4.24 -17.04
C ASP A 78 -4.96 -3.48 -15.86
N ALA A 79 -5.39 -3.79 -14.63
CA ALA A 79 -4.82 -3.19 -13.43
C ALA A 79 -3.34 -3.59 -13.23
N ILE A 80 -2.98 -4.85 -13.52
CA ILE A 80 -1.60 -5.32 -13.46
C ILE A 80 -0.74 -4.64 -14.53
N ASP A 81 -1.24 -4.50 -15.75
CA ASP A 81 -0.52 -3.82 -16.83
C ASP A 81 -0.21 -2.37 -16.43
N LEU A 82 -1.20 -1.68 -15.86
CA LEU A 82 -1.03 -0.31 -15.39
C LEU A 82 -0.03 -0.22 -14.23
N ILE A 83 -0.10 -1.15 -13.27
CA ILE A 83 0.89 -1.22 -12.18
C ILE A 83 2.31 -1.44 -12.72
N ILE A 84 2.50 -2.35 -13.68
CA ILE A 84 3.82 -2.61 -14.28
C ILE A 84 4.30 -1.38 -15.04
N GLU A 85 3.45 -0.76 -15.84
CA GLU A 85 3.75 0.44 -16.62
C GLU A 85 4.20 1.60 -15.72
N THR A 86 3.42 1.92 -14.70
CA THR A 86 3.80 2.99 -13.76
C THR A 86 5.02 2.62 -12.93
N SER A 87 5.24 1.32 -12.63
CA SER A 87 6.49 0.89 -11.98
C SER A 87 7.72 1.12 -12.86
N ILE A 88 7.60 1.00 -14.19
CA ILE A 88 8.67 1.34 -15.13
C ILE A 88 8.88 2.87 -15.16
N GLU A 89 7.80 3.64 -15.28
CA GLU A 89 7.85 5.11 -15.33
C GLU A 89 8.49 5.72 -14.08
N LEU A 90 8.19 5.16 -12.91
CA LEU A 90 8.75 5.57 -11.63
C LEU A 90 10.18 5.02 -11.39
N GLY A 91 10.72 4.21 -12.31
CA GLY A 91 12.08 3.68 -12.23
C GLY A 91 12.26 2.48 -11.28
N TYR A 92 11.17 1.88 -10.79
CA TYR A 92 11.20 0.68 -9.96
C TYR A 92 11.57 -0.57 -10.79
N ILE A 93 11.17 -0.59 -12.05
CA ILE A 93 11.56 -1.61 -13.03
C ILE A 93 12.54 -0.96 -13.99
N SER A 94 13.74 -1.51 -14.08
CA SER A 94 14.73 -1.05 -15.05
C SER A 94 14.29 -1.39 -16.47
N ALA A 95 14.42 -0.43 -17.38
CA ALA A 95 14.25 -0.67 -18.81
C ALA A 95 15.50 -1.29 -19.48
N ASP A 96 16.56 -1.52 -18.70
CA ASP A 96 17.79 -2.16 -19.17
C ASP A 96 17.60 -3.67 -19.36
N GLU A 97 17.94 -4.18 -20.55
CA GLU A 97 17.85 -5.60 -20.91
C GLU A 97 18.77 -6.50 -20.05
N ASP A 98 19.80 -5.94 -19.40
CA ASP A 98 20.75 -6.70 -18.58
C ASP A 98 20.29 -6.91 -17.12
N THR A 99 19.16 -6.30 -16.70
CA THR A 99 18.66 -6.38 -15.32
C THR A 99 17.39 -7.21 -15.22
N GLU A 100 17.49 -8.39 -14.61
CA GLU A 100 16.34 -9.28 -14.41
C GLU A 100 15.44 -8.83 -13.24
N THR A 101 14.18 -8.51 -13.53
CA THR A 101 13.17 -8.14 -12.52
C THR A 101 12.32 -9.33 -12.09
N TYR A 102 12.11 -9.50 -10.79
CA TYR A 102 11.28 -10.58 -10.24
C TYR A 102 10.01 -10.02 -9.63
N VAL A 103 8.87 -10.59 -10.00
CA VAL A 103 7.56 -10.21 -9.45
C VAL A 103 7.02 -11.36 -8.62
N SER A 104 6.91 -11.16 -7.32
CA SER A 104 6.37 -12.17 -6.41
C SER A 104 4.86 -12.03 -6.30
N VAL A 105 4.14 -13.13 -6.55
CA VAL A 105 2.67 -13.16 -6.59
C VAL A 105 2.14 -14.09 -5.51
N SER A 106 1.14 -13.63 -4.75
CA SER A 106 0.33 -14.46 -3.87
C SER A 106 -1.14 -14.22 -4.14
N ALA A 107 -1.96 -15.28 -4.06
CA ALA A 107 -3.41 -15.17 -4.02
C ALA A 107 -3.95 -16.01 -2.85
N ILE A 108 -4.95 -15.49 -2.16
CA ILE A 108 -5.61 -16.14 -1.03
C ILE A 108 -7.12 -16.06 -1.27
N ASN A 109 -7.76 -17.21 -1.26
CA ASN A 109 -9.22 -17.34 -1.36
C ASN A 109 -9.69 -18.56 -0.58
N GLN A 110 -10.94 -18.58 -0.14
CA GLN A 110 -11.54 -19.72 0.55
C GLN A 110 -11.63 -20.97 -0.35
N ASP A 111 -11.87 -20.78 -1.65
CA ASP A 111 -11.81 -21.81 -2.68
C ASP A 111 -10.38 -21.96 -3.24
N ALA A 112 -9.82 -23.15 -3.06
CA ALA A 112 -8.45 -23.48 -3.48
C ALA A 112 -8.29 -23.52 -5.01
N GLU A 113 -9.32 -23.92 -5.76
CA GLU A 113 -9.26 -23.92 -7.24
C GLU A 113 -9.27 -22.49 -7.77
N LEU A 114 -10.11 -21.63 -7.19
CA LEU A 114 -10.16 -20.20 -7.50
C LEU A 114 -8.83 -19.50 -7.17
N GLN A 115 -8.27 -19.78 -5.99
CA GLN A 115 -6.98 -19.26 -5.56
C GLN A 115 -5.86 -19.58 -6.57
N GLU A 116 -5.75 -20.85 -6.95
CA GLU A 116 -4.70 -21.31 -7.86
C GLU A 116 -4.90 -20.77 -9.28
N ARG A 117 -6.16 -20.65 -9.73
CA ARG A 117 -6.50 -20.02 -11.02
C ARG A 117 -6.04 -18.57 -11.05
N ILE A 118 -6.41 -17.77 -10.05
CA ILE A 118 -6.05 -16.34 -10.00
C ILE A 118 -4.54 -16.18 -9.93
N LYS A 119 -3.85 -16.90 -9.03
CA LYS A 119 -2.39 -16.83 -8.90
C LYS A 119 -1.69 -17.12 -10.24
N ASN A 120 -2.06 -18.21 -10.91
CA ASN A 120 -1.41 -18.59 -12.17
C ASN A 120 -1.73 -17.62 -13.30
N ARG A 121 -2.97 -17.12 -13.36
CA ARG A 121 -3.37 -16.10 -14.33
C ARG A 121 -2.57 -14.81 -14.17
N VAL A 122 -2.44 -14.30 -12.94
CA VAL A 122 -1.63 -13.11 -12.64
C VAL A 122 -0.18 -13.34 -13.08
N LYS A 123 0.42 -14.49 -12.74
CA LYS A 123 1.80 -14.80 -13.14
C LYS A 123 1.99 -14.87 -14.65
N GLU A 124 1.07 -15.53 -15.36
CA GLU A 124 1.11 -15.62 -16.82
C GLU A 124 0.99 -14.24 -17.44
N HIS A 125 0.08 -13.41 -16.95
CA HIS A 125 -0.11 -12.03 -17.42
C HIS A 125 1.13 -11.16 -17.21
N VAL A 126 1.72 -11.18 -16.01
CA VAL A 126 2.97 -10.45 -15.73
C VAL A 126 4.10 -10.89 -16.65
N ASN A 127 4.28 -12.20 -16.87
CA ASN A 127 5.30 -12.72 -17.79
C ASN A 127 5.08 -12.23 -19.23
N ASN A 128 3.83 -12.23 -19.69
CA ASN A 128 3.46 -11.73 -21.02
C ASN A 128 3.69 -10.22 -21.13
N ALA A 129 3.38 -9.44 -20.09
CA ALA A 129 3.60 -8.01 -20.04
C ALA A 129 5.09 -7.66 -20.19
N PHE A 130 5.98 -8.34 -19.46
CA PHE A 130 7.43 -8.18 -19.63
C PHE A 130 7.90 -8.57 -21.02
N GLN A 131 7.44 -9.71 -21.55
CA GLN A 131 7.81 -10.16 -22.88
C GLN A 131 7.38 -9.16 -23.97
N ASN A 132 6.17 -8.63 -23.87
CA ASN A 132 5.63 -7.67 -24.84
C ASN A 132 6.36 -6.32 -24.79
N LYS A 133 6.83 -5.91 -23.62
CA LYS A 133 7.62 -4.68 -23.42
C LYS A 133 9.13 -4.88 -23.64
N GLY A 134 9.59 -6.09 -23.99
CA GLY A 134 11.00 -6.38 -24.23
C GLY A 134 11.88 -6.41 -22.98
N LEU A 135 11.28 -6.58 -21.80
CA LEU A 135 11.97 -6.53 -20.52
C LEU A 135 12.38 -7.93 -20.06
N MET A 136 13.57 -8.05 -19.45
CA MET A 136 13.95 -9.28 -18.74
C MET A 136 13.26 -9.31 -17.37
N GLY A 137 12.15 -10.02 -17.27
CA GLY A 137 11.46 -10.20 -16.00
C GLY A 137 10.69 -11.51 -15.91
N ARG A 138 10.44 -11.97 -14.67
CA ARG A 138 9.64 -13.17 -14.41
C ARG A 138 8.77 -13.05 -13.17
N ALA A 139 7.58 -13.62 -13.26
CA ALA A 139 6.68 -13.81 -12.13
C ALA A 139 6.94 -15.14 -11.41
N GLN A 140 6.95 -15.10 -10.08
CA GLN A 140 7.16 -16.27 -9.23
C GLN A 140 6.15 -16.30 -8.07
N ASP A 141 6.02 -17.45 -7.41
CA ASP A 141 5.20 -17.54 -6.21
C ASP A 141 5.89 -16.75 -5.07
N LYS A 142 5.10 -16.07 -4.25
CA LYS A 142 5.61 -15.32 -3.10
C LYS A 142 6.33 -16.25 -2.12
N GLY A 143 7.63 -16.00 -1.95
CA GLY A 143 8.45 -16.64 -0.93
C GLY A 143 8.28 -15.95 0.43
N TYR A 144 8.49 -16.72 1.49
CA TYR A 144 8.50 -16.23 2.88
C TYR A 144 9.85 -16.57 3.53
N GLN A 145 10.28 -15.76 4.48
CA GLN A 145 11.51 -16.03 5.23
C GLN A 145 11.36 -17.32 6.08
N PRO A 146 12.45 -18.08 6.29
CA PRO A 146 12.39 -19.34 7.04
C PRO A 146 11.71 -19.22 8.41
N GLU A 147 12.00 -18.15 9.15
CA GLU A 147 11.44 -17.90 10.48
C GLU A 147 9.91 -17.71 10.43
N PHE A 148 9.41 -17.09 9.35
CA PHE A 148 7.98 -16.88 9.13
C PHE A 148 7.26 -18.19 8.75
N ILE A 149 7.96 -19.07 8.02
CA ILE A 149 7.45 -20.41 7.70
C ILE A 149 7.36 -21.24 8.97
N GLU A 150 8.40 -21.24 9.82
CA GLU A 150 8.38 -21.93 11.11
C GLU A 150 7.27 -21.42 12.04
N GLU A 151 7.02 -20.11 12.05
CA GLU A 151 5.91 -19.52 12.80
C GLU A 151 4.54 -20.03 12.29
N ALA A 152 4.33 -20.04 10.97
CA ALA A 152 3.09 -20.55 10.37
C ALA A 152 2.89 -22.05 10.65
N GLU A 153 3.95 -22.85 10.54
CA GLU A 153 3.94 -24.27 10.88
C GLU A 153 3.64 -24.49 12.37
N GLY A 154 4.18 -23.66 13.26
CA GLY A 154 3.91 -23.67 14.70
C GLY A 154 2.42 -23.48 15.04
N TYR A 155 1.71 -22.69 14.23
CA TYR A 155 0.26 -22.51 14.33
C TYR A 155 -0.56 -23.51 13.50
N GLY A 156 0.09 -24.34 12.68
CA GLY A 156 -0.58 -25.32 11.81
C GLY A 156 -1.31 -24.70 10.62
N VAL A 157 -0.88 -23.52 10.15
CA VAL A 157 -1.49 -22.78 9.04
C VAL A 157 -0.50 -22.57 7.89
N THR A 158 -1.00 -22.15 6.72
CA THR A 158 -0.11 -21.81 5.60
C THR A 158 0.53 -20.42 5.82
N PRO A 159 1.74 -20.15 5.30
CA PRO A 159 2.36 -18.83 5.41
C PRO A 159 1.49 -17.70 4.86
N GLY A 160 0.82 -17.92 3.72
CA GLY A 160 -0.12 -16.93 3.17
C GLY A 160 -1.30 -16.65 4.11
N PHE A 161 -1.86 -17.67 4.77
CA PHE A 161 -2.92 -17.46 5.76
C PHE A 161 -2.42 -16.68 6.97
N LEU A 162 -1.23 -17.01 7.49
CA LEU A 162 -0.62 -16.26 8.59
C LEU A 162 -0.36 -14.80 8.21
N PHE A 163 0.11 -14.55 6.99
CA PHE A 163 0.29 -13.20 6.45
C PHE A 163 -1.03 -12.41 6.48
N LEU A 164 -2.10 -12.96 5.91
CA LEU A 164 -3.43 -12.34 5.91
C LEU A 164 -3.97 -12.12 7.34
N ALA A 165 -3.79 -13.09 8.24
CA ALA A 165 -4.21 -12.95 9.63
C ALA A 165 -3.46 -11.83 10.36
N LYS A 166 -2.14 -11.71 10.14
CA LYS A 166 -1.33 -10.62 10.70
C LYS A 166 -1.73 -9.25 10.12
N GLU A 167 -1.99 -9.17 8.82
CA GLU A 167 -2.54 -7.96 8.18
C GLU A 167 -3.88 -7.56 8.81
N ALA A 168 -4.81 -8.50 8.96
CA ALA A 168 -6.11 -8.25 9.60
C ALA A 168 -5.96 -7.75 11.05
N VAL A 169 -5.01 -8.29 11.81
CA VAL A 169 -4.67 -7.82 13.17
C VAL A 169 -4.05 -6.41 13.14
N GLU A 170 -3.15 -6.15 12.20
CA GLU A 170 -2.52 -4.84 12.02
C GLU A 170 -3.50 -3.77 11.59
N LEU A 171 -4.58 -4.13 10.90
CA LEU A 171 -5.62 -3.20 10.43
C LEU A 171 -6.82 -3.08 11.38
N SER A 172 -7.25 -4.16 12.04
CA SER A 172 -8.39 -4.14 12.98
C SER A 172 -8.02 -3.80 14.43
N ASP A 173 -8.65 -2.77 15.01
CA ASP A 173 -8.51 -2.44 16.43
C ASP A 173 -9.07 -3.57 17.31
N GLY A 174 -8.25 -4.11 18.22
CA GLY A 174 -8.70 -5.07 19.23
C GLY A 174 -8.72 -6.55 18.79
N LEU A 175 -8.43 -6.87 17.54
CA LEU A 175 -8.29 -8.26 17.09
C LEU A 175 -6.95 -8.84 17.59
N LEU A 176 -7.01 -10.00 18.25
CA LEU A 176 -5.82 -10.74 18.65
C LEU A 176 -5.43 -11.74 17.55
N LEU A 177 -4.15 -12.10 17.48
CA LEU A 177 -3.67 -13.05 16.48
C LEU A 177 -4.28 -14.43 16.71
N GLU A 178 -4.43 -14.84 17.96
CA GLU A 178 -5.06 -16.10 18.34
C GLU A 178 -6.52 -16.17 17.88
N ASP A 179 -7.24 -15.06 17.95
CA ASP A 179 -8.62 -14.96 17.46
C ASP A 179 -8.64 -14.97 15.93
N ALA A 180 -7.76 -14.21 15.28
CA ALA A 180 -7.65 -14.16 13.82
C ALA A 180 -7.32 -15.53 13.20
N LEU A 181 -6.48 -16.33 13.85
CA LEU A 181 -6.12 -17.68 13.40
C LEU A 181 -7.31 -18.66 13.43
N LEU A 182 -8.38 -18.35 14.18
CA LEU A 182 -9.62 -19.14 14.23
C LEU A 182 -10.65 -18.69 13.19
N MET A 183 -10.41 -17.59 12.49
CA MET A 183 -11.30 -17.03 11.47
C MET A 183 -11.09 -17.72 10.12
N THR A 184 -12.10 -17.61 9.26
CA THR A 184 -12.02 -18.03 7.86
C THR A 184 -11.29 -16.98 7.01
N ARG A 185 -10.81 -17.37 5.81
CA ARG A 185 -10.17 -16.44 4.89
C ARG A 185 -11.09 -15.29 4.53
N ASP A 186 -12.36 -15.59 4.25
CA ASP A 186 -13.36 -14.59 3.88
C ASP A 186 -13.57 -13.57 5.01
N GLU A 187 -13.67 -14.02 6.26
CA GLU A 187 -13.82 -13.11 7.41
C GLU A 187 -12.58 -12.21 7.59
N LEU A 188 -11.37 -12.75 7.38
CA LEU A 188 -10.14 -11.96 7.44
C LEU A 188 -10.07 -10.95 6.28
N ILE A 189 -10.44 -11.34 5.06
CA ILE A 189 -10.50 -10.45 3.89
C ILE A 189 -11.49 -9.32 4.13
N GLU A 190 -12.67 -9.62 4.69
CA GLU A 190 -13.68 -8.61 5.01
C GLU A 190 -13.21 -7.64 6.10
N ILE A 191 -12.45 -8.11 7.09
CA ILE A 191 -11.81 -7.22 8.08
C ILE A 191 -10.82 -6.27 7.42
N VAL A 192 -9.91 -6.80 6.59
CA VAL A 192 -8.92 -5.99 5.87
C VAL A 192 -9.63 -4.95 5.00
N LYS A 193 -10.61 -5.38 4.21
CA LYS A 193 -11.44 -4.54 3.35
C LYS A 193 -12.12 -3.40 4.11
N ALA A 194 -12.83 -3.72 5.18
CA ALA A 194 -13.55 -2.72 5.99
C ALA A 194 -12.58 -1.72 6.64
N ALA A 195 -11.42 -2.19 7.10
CA ALA A 195 -10.40 -1.33 7.70
C ALA A 195 -9.78 -0.37 6.67
N ARG A 196 -9.46 -0.87 5.47
CA ARG A 196 -8.92 -0.05 4.37
C ARG A 196 -9.93 0.99 3.89
N GLU A 197 -11.21 0.61 3.80
CA GLU A 197 -12.28 1.55 3.47
C GLU A 197 -12.41 2.68 4.49
N ALA A 198 -12.29 2.39 5.78
CA ALA A 198 -12.33 3.40 6.84
C ALA A 198 -11.11 4.35 6.84
N MET A 199 -9.99 3.96 6.21
CA MET A 199 -8.75 4.76 6.13
C MET A 199 -8.64 5.59 4.84
N LYS A 200 -9.55 5.40 3.87
CA LYS A 200 -9.51 6.00 2.54
C LYS A 200 -9.44 7.53 2.54
N ASP A 201 -10.09 8.18 3.50
CA ASP A 201 -10.24 9.64 3.52
C ASP A 201 -8.97 10.38 3.98
N VAL A 202 -8.13 9.77 4.83
CA VAL A 202 -6.96 10.47 5.40
C VAL A 202 -5.73 10.39 4.49
N ALA A 203 -5.59 9.32 3.72
CA ALA A 203 -4.54 9.20 2.70
C ALA A 203 -4.81 10.09 1.46
N PHE A 204 -6.07 10.45 1.23
CA PHE A 204 -6.50 11.20 0.04
C PHE A 204 -5.89 12.61 -0.03
N GLU A 205 -5.84 13.35 1.08
CA GLU A 205 -5.35 14.75 1.07
C GLU A 205 -3.82 14.82 0.86
N LEU A 206 -3.06 13.89 1.45
CA LEU A 206 -1.62 13.78 1.21
C LEU A 206 -1.33 13.40 -0.25
N ARG A 207 -2.15 12.51 -0.80
CA ARG A 207 -2.09 12.09 -2.20
C ARG A 207 -2.36 13.25 -3.16
N ASP A 208 -3.41 14.02 -2.92
CA ASP A 208 -3.76 15.20 -3.74
C ASP A 208 -2.63 16.22 -3.76
N GLN A 209 -1.96 16.42 -2.63
CA GLN A 209 -0.81 17.32 -2.57
C GLN A 209 0.37 16.80 -3.40
N PHE A 210 0.70 15.51 -3.31
CA PHE A 210 1.75 14.91 -4.13
C PHE A 210 1.46 15.06 -5.63
N HIS A 211 0.23 14.78 -6.07
CA HIS A 211 -0.16 14.99 -7.46
C HIS A 211 0.03 16.43 -7.88
N ALA A 212 -0.40 17.39 -7.06
CA ALA A 212 -0.27 18.80 -7.38
C ALA A 212 1.20 19.24 -7.52
N ASP A 213 2.07 18.78 -6.61
CA ASP A 213 3.50 19.10 -6.64
C ASP A 213 4.19 18.47 -7.86
N ARG A 214 3.87 17.21 -8.18
CA ARG A 214 4.35 16.51 -9.37
C ARG A 214 3.87 17.16 -10.66
N ASP A 215 2.56 17.43 -10.77
CA ASP A 215 1.97 18.03 -11.96
C ASP A 215 2.56 19.43 -12.23
N ALA A 216 2.91 20.16 -11.17
CA ALA A 216 3.63 21.41 -11.29
C ALA A 216 5.04 21.21 -11.89
N LEU A 217 5.80 20.20 -11.45
CA LEU A 217 7.10 19.87 -12.04
C LEU A 217 6.96 19.44 -13.50
N ILE A 218 6.01 18.57 -13.82
CA ILE A 218 5.76 18.14 -15.20
C ILE A 218 5.43 19.34 -16.09
N ALA A 219 4.53 20.21 -15.64
CA ALA A 219 4.14 21.41 -16.38
C ALA A 219 5.29 22.42 -16.55
N GLU A 220 6.28 22.40 -15.67
CA GLU A 220 7.48 23.24 -15.75
C GLU A 220 8.53 22.64 -16.69
N TYR A 221 8.93 21.39 -16.48
CA TYR A 221 10.08 20.78 -17.14
C TYR A 221 9.77 20.15 -18.49
N VAL A 222 8.62 19.48 -18.66
CA VAL A 222 8.31 18.76 -19.91
C VAL A 222 8.27 19.68 -21.12
N PRO A 223 7.62 20.87 -21.09
CA PRO A 223 7.65 21.78 -22.24
C PRO A 223 9.06 22.27 -22.59
N GLN A 224 9.96 22.39 -21.61
CA GLN A 224 11.35 22.79 -21.82
C GLN A 224 12.16 21.66 -22.47
N ILE A 225 11.96 20.42 -22.03
CA ILE A 225 12.56 19.21 -22.60
C ILE A 225 12.11 19.06 -24.06
N GLU A 226 10.81 19.11 -24.33
CA GLU A 226 10.27 19.02 -25.68
C GLU A 226 10.82 20.13 -26.59
N ALA A 227 10.94 21.37 -26.08
CA ALA A 227 11.50 22.47 -26.85
C ALA A 227 12.97 22.27 -27.22
N LEU A 228 13.76 21.65 -26.34
CA LEU A 228 15.16 21.29 -26.62
C LEU A 228 15.26 20.14 -27.61
N GLU A 229 14.41 19.12 -27.47
CA GLU A 229 14.34 18.00 -28.42
C GLU A 229 13.99 18.46 -29.83
N VAL A 230 13.07 19.41 -29.97
CA VAL A 230 12.73 20.04 -31.26
C VAL A 230 13.93 20.78 -31.84
N GLN A 231 14.63 21.59 -31.04
CA GLN A 231 15.82 22.31 -31.51
C GLN A 231 16.94 21.35 -31.93
N ILE A 232 17.16 20.27 -31.17
CA ILE A 232 18.12 19.23 -31.51
C ILE A 232 17.75 18.59 -32.85
N ALA A 233 16.48 18.21 -33.04
CA ALA A 233 16.01 17.62 -34.29
C ALA A 233 16.18 18.58 -35.49
N GLU A 234 15.93 19.87 -35.30
CA GLU A 234 16.17 20.90 -36.33
C GLU A 234 17.65 21.03 -36.70
N VAL A 235 18.56 21.02 -35.72
CA VAL A 235 20.01 21.10 -35.97
C VAL A 235 20.51 19.81 -36.64
N VAL A 236 20.04 18.65 -36.21
CA VAL A 236 20.35 17.36 -36.86
C VAL A 236 19.90 17.37 -38.31
N ALA A 237 18.68 17.82 -38.61
CA ALA A 237 18.18 17.94 -39.98
C ALA A 237 19.01 18.92 -40.83
N GLN A 238 19.50 20.01 -40.24
CA GLN A 238 20.41 20.93 -40.93
C GLN A 238 21.75 20.28 -41.27
N ILE A 239 22.33 19.49 -40.35
CA ILE A 239 23.57 18.74 -40.60
C ILE A 239 23.36 17.71 -41.71
N GLU A 240 22.26 16.94 -41.67
CA GLU A 240 21.94 15.94 -42.70
C GLU A 240 21.70 16.55 -44.08
N ALA A 241 21.26 17.81 -44.15
CA ALA A 241 21.03 18.54 -45.40
C ALA A 241 22.31 19.13 -46.01
N LEU A 242 23.46 19.10 -45.31
CA LEU A 242 24.72 19.60 -45.82
C LEU A 242 25.28 18.70 -46.94
N GLU A 243 25.93 19.31 -47.94
CA GLU A 243 26.64 18.57 -48.98
C GLU A 243 27.85 17.83 -48.38
N GLU A 244 28.18 16.66 -48.95
CA GLU A 244 29.29 15.82 -48.49
C GLU A 244 30.62 16.61 -48.55
N GLY A 245 31.23 16.84 -47.37
CA GLY A 245 32.46 17.63 -47.22
C GLY A 245 32.26 19.12 -46.87
N ALA A 246 31.02 19.58 -46.65
CA ALA A 246 30.75 20.89 -46.07
C ALA A 246 31.18 20.97 -44.59
N ASP A 247 31.54 22.17 -44.13
CA ASP A 247 31.95 22.41 -42.75
C ASP A 247 30.73 22.45 -41.82
N ALA A 248 30.55 21.38 -41.03
CA ALA A 248 29.48 21.26 -40.04
C ALA A 248 29.91 21.69 -38.63
N THR A 249 31.15 22.18 -38.43
CA THR A 249 31.75 22.35 -37.09
C THR A 249 30.90 23.22 -36.15
N GLU A 250 30.28 24.29 -36.67
CA GLU A 250 29.44 25.19 -35.87
C GLU A 250 28.10 24.54 -35.48
N LEU A 251 27.50 23.76 -36.38
CA LEU A 251 26.27 23.00 -36.10
C LEU A 251 26.54 21.84 -35.15
N GLU A 252 27.66 21.14 -35.29
CA GLU A 252 28.09 20.09 -34.36
C GLU A 252 28.36 20.65 -32.96
N ALA A 253 28.98 21.82 -32.85
CA ALA A 253 29.17 22.51 -31.58
C ALA A 253 27.83 22.93 -30.94
N THR A 254 26.89 23.41 -31.75
CA THR A 254 25.53 23.78 -31.30
C THR A 254 24.75 22.55 -30.82
N LEU A 255 24.84 21.44 -31.57
CA LEU A 255 24.21 20.17 -31.21
C LEU A 255 24.78 19.62 -29.89
N ALA A 256 26.10 19.71 -29.70
CA ALA A 256 26.74 19.28 -28.46
C ALA A 256 26.27 20.11 -27.25
N ASP A 257 26.15 21.44 -27.42
CA ASP A 257 25.65 22.34 -26.39
C ASP A 257 24.17 22.06 -26.03
N LEU A 258 23.31 21.90 -27.04
CA LEU A 258 21.89 21.56 -26.83
C LEU A 258 21.71 20.20 -26.13
N ASN A 259 22.49 19.18 -26.52
CA ASN A 259 22.45 17.88 -25.84
C ASN A 259 22.90 17.98 -24.38
N ALA A 260 23.94 18.77 -24.08
CA ALA A 260 24.38 19.01 -22.71
C ALA A 260 23.31 19.75 -21.89
N GLN A 261 22.61 20.72 -22.48
CA GLN A 261 21.48 21.39 -21.84
C GLN A 261 20.33 20.43 -21.56
N LEU A 262 19.97 19.56 -22.52
CA LEU A 262 18.92 18.56 -22.37
C LEU A 262 19.25 17.55 -21.26
N GLU A 263 20.49 17.05 -21.22
CA GLU A 263 20.93 16.11 -20.19
C GLU A 263 20.90 16.76 -18.79
N ALA A 264 21.39 18.00 -18.68
CA ALA A 264 21.34 18.75 -17.42
C ALA A 264 19.89 18.97 -16.95
N LEU A 265 19.00 19.34 -17.87
CA LEU A 265 17.59 19.58 -17.56
C LEU A 265 16.85 18.31 -17.15
N ARG A 266 17.11 17.18 -17.83
CA ARG A 266 16.56 15.87 -17.46
C ARG A 266 17.05 15.40 -16.09
N THR A 267 18.33 15.64 -15.80
CA THR A 267 18.91 15.34 -14.48
C THR A 267 18.25 16.16 -13.39
N GLU A 268 18.09 17.47 -13.60
CA GLU A 268 17.42 18.36 -12.65
C GLU A 268 15.96 17.95 -12.43
N PHE A 269 15.22 17.65 -13.50
CA PHE A 269 13.85 17.16 -13.40
C PHE A 269 13.76 15.87 -12.59
N HIS A 270 14.68 14.91 -12.82
CA HIS A 270 14.72 13.66 -12.08
C HIS A 270 15.01 13.88 -10.60
N ASP A 271 15.97 14.76 -10.27
CA ASP A 271 16.33 15.08 -8.88
C ASP A 271 15.17 15.78 -8.14
N GLU A 272 14.47 16.71 -8.78
CA GLU A 272 13.30 17.38 -8.19
C GLU A 272 12.12 16.41 -8.01
N MET A 273 11.88 15.52 -8.97
CA MET A 273 10.89 14.45 -8.84
C MET A 273 11.24 13.51 -7.68
N ALA A 274 12.52 13.13 -7.53
CA ALA A 274 12.99 12.34 -6.40
C ALA A 274 12.77 13.08 -5.07
N ALA A 275 12.97 14.40 -5.01
CA ALA A 275 12.71 15.18 -3.80
C ALA A 275 11.23 15.24 -3.42
N VAL A 276 10.32 15.40 -4.40
CA VAL A 276 8.85 15.34 -4.17
C VAL A 276 8.45 13.95 -3.65
N ARG A 277 9.01 12.90 -4.24
CA ARG A 277 8.82 11.51 -3.80
C ARG A 277 9.27 11.30 -2.36
N ASP A 278 10.49 11.69 -2.02
CA ASP A 278 11.05 11.51 -0.68
C ASP A 278 10.25 12.31 0.39
N ALA A 279 9.74 13.49 0.01
CA ALA A 279 8.87 14.28 0.86
C ALA A 279 7.52 13.61 1.12
N PHE A 280 6.93 12.97 0.10
CA PHE A 280 5.69 12.20 0.25
C PHE A 280 5.89 10.97 1.13
N HIS A 281 6.96 10.19 0.90
CA HIS A 281 7.34 9.07 1.77
C HIS A 281 7.43 9.49 3.23
N THR A 282 8.20 10.55 3.52
CA THR A 282 8.40 11.04 4.88
C THR A 282 7.08 11.42 5.56
N GLN A 283 6.18 12.08 4.82
CA GLN A 283 4.89 12.49 5.35
C GLN A 283 3.95 11.30 5.55
N SER A 284 3.96 10.35 4.62
CA SER A 284 3.14 9.16 4.71
C SER A 284 3.58 8.22 5.82
N GLU A 285 4.88 8.03 6.00
CA GLU A 285 5.46 7.35 7.16
C GLU A 285 5.03 7.99 8.48
N ALA A 286 5.14 9.32 8.58
CA ALA A 286 4.73 10.04 9.77
C ALA A 286 3.22 9.86 10.06
N LEU A 287 2.40 9.86 9.01
CA LEU A 287 0.97 9.62 9.11
C LEU A 287 0.68 8.18 9.56
N ARG A 288 1.30 7.17 8.93
CA ARG A 288 1.19 5.75 9.31
C ARG A 288 1.61 5.51 10.75
N GLU A 289 2.74 6.09 11.18
CA GLU A 289 3.21 5.96 12.55
C GLU A 289 2.24 6.62 13.53
N SER A 290 1.65 7.77 13.18
CA SER A 290 0.60 8.40 14.00
C SER A 290 -0.62 7.49 14.18
N PHE A 291 -1.05 6.81 13.11
CA PHE A 291 -2.12 5.82 13.16
C PHE A 291 -1.75 4.60 13.99
N ARG A 292 -0.53 4.06 13.80
CA ARG A 292 -0.02 2.92 14.58
C ARG A 292 0.02 3.25 16.07
N GLN A 293 0.50 4.43 16.44
CA GLN A 293 0.51 4.89 17.83
C GLN A 293 -0.91 5.04 18.39
N ALA A 294 -1.82 5.66 17.64
CA ALA A 294 -3.23 5.79 18.05
C ALA A 294 -3.88 4.42 18.27
N LYS A 295 -3.60 3.45 17.40
CA LYS A 295 -4.07 2.08 17.50
C LYS A 295 -3.51 1.33 18.71
N ILE A 296 -2.21 1.42 18.95
CA ILE A 296 -1.56 0.84 20.14
C ILE A 296 -2.21 1.41 21.41
N GLN A 297 -2.43 2.73 21.46
CA GLN A 297 -3.08 3.38 22.60
C GLN A 297 -4.51 2.86 22.81
N LYS A 298 -5.32 2.76 21.75
CA LYS A 298 -6.67 2.18 21.85
C LYS A 298 -6.66 0.73 22.33
N ARG A 299 -5.75 -0.10 21.81
CA ARG A 299 -5.61 -1.50 22.25
C ARG A 299 -5.25 -1.60 23.73
N GLN A 300 -4.32 -0.76 24.19
CA GLN A 300 -3.95 -0.68 25.60
C GLN A 300 -5.12 -0.21 26.47
N GLN A 301 -5.87 0.81 26.03
CA GLN A 301 -7.06 1.28 26.73
C GLN A 301 -8.09 0.15 26.87
N HIS A 302 -8.40 -0.55 25.78
CA HIS A 302 -9.34 -1.67 25.80
C HIS A 302 -8.88 -2.80 26.71
N GLN A 303 -7.60 -3.19 26.65
CA GLN A 303 -7.05 -4.22 27.52
C GLN A 303 -7.12 -3.83 29.01
N ASN A 304 -6.86 -2.56 29.33
CA ASN A 304 -7.00 -2.03 30.68
C ASN A 304 -8.46 -2.03 31.15
N GLU A 305 -9.41 -1.68 30.29
CA GLU A 305 -10.85 -1.74 30.59
C GLU A 305 -11.32 -3.17 30.87
N VAL A 306 -10.91 -4.13 30.04
CA VAL A 306 -11.23 -5.56 30.23
C VAL A 306 -10.65 -6.08 31.55
N ASN A 307 -9.40 -5.75 31.85
CA ASN A 307 -8.76 -6.15 33.11
C ASN A 307 -9.47 -5.54 34.32
N ARG A 308 -9.85 -4.26 34.25
CA ARG A 308 -10.61 -3.58 35.31
C ARG A 308 -11.98 -4.21 35.51
N PHE A 309 -12.67 -4.55 34.43
CA PHE A 309 -13.96 -5.25 34.50
C PHE A 309 -13.81 -6.64 35.16
N ARG A 310 -12.77 -7.40 34.81
CA ARG A 310 -12.48 -8.70 35.45
C ARG A 310 -12.25 -8.56 36.96
N GLN A 311 -11.45 -7.57 37.38
CA GLN A 311 -11.21 -7.30 38.80
C GLN A 311 -12.51 -6.94 39.54
N ASP A 312 -13.33 -6.04 38.99
CA ASP A 312 -14.63 -5.66 39.57
C ASP A 312 -15.62 -6.84 39.65
N MET A 313 -15.54 -7.78 38.72
CA MET A 313 -16.32 -9.02 38.77
C MET A 313 -15.84 -10.00 39.85
N GLU A 314 -14.52 -10.10 40.06
CA GLU A 314 -13.92 -10.91 41.12
C GLU A 314 -14.25 -10.34 42.51
N GLU A 315 -14.10 -9.03 42.70
CA GLU A 315 -14.47 -8.35 43.95
C GLU A 315 -15.96 -8.54 44.27
N ARG A 316 -16.84 -8.40 43.27
CA ARG A 316 -18.28 -8.66 43.46
C ARG A 316 -18.58 -10.11 43.84
N ARG A 317 -17.83 -11.07 43.28
CA ARG A 317 -17.96 -12.49 43.65
C ARG A 317 -17.50 -12.76 45.08
N GLU A 318 -16.41 -12.13 45.52
CA GLU A 318 -15.93 -12.22 46.91
C GLU A 318 -16.94 -11.62 47.88
N GLN A 319 -17.39 -10.39 47.63
CA GLN A 319 -18.43 -9.74 48.44
C GLN A 319 -19.74 -10.56 48.51
N MET A 320 -20.08 -11.28 47.44
CA MET A 320 -21.25 -12.15 47.43
C MET A 320 -21.00 -13.43 48.24
N ARG A 321 -19.80 -14.02 48.18
CA ARG A 321 -19.42 -15.16 49.03
C ARG A 321 -19.43 -14.80 50.50
N ASP A 322 -18.88 -13.64 50.87
CA ASP A 322 -18.85 -13.18 52.25
C ASP A 322 -20.28 -12.93 52.77
N ARG A 323 -21.14 -12.28 51.98
CA ARG A 323 -22.56 -12.13 52.35
C ARG A 323 -23.30 -13.45 52.55
N ILE A 324 -23.01 -14.47 51.74
CA ILE A 324 -23.60 -15.80 51.91
C ILE A 324 -23.08 -16.45 53.21
N ARG A 325 -21.78 -16.33 53.49
CA ARG A 325 -21.18 -16.86 54.73
C ARG A 325 -21.78 -16.19 55.98
N ASP A 326 -21.91 -14.87 55.96
CA ASP A 326 -22.47 -14.12 57.08
C ASP A 326 -23.93 -14.52 57.33
N TYR A 327 -24.73 -14.66 56.27
CA TYR A 327 -26.13 -15.11 56.36
C TYR A 327 -26.24 -16.54 56.91
N GLN A 328 -25.36 -17.46 56.51
CA GLN A 328 -25.32 -18.83 57.05
C GLN A 328 -24.94 -18.86 58.53
N ASN A 329 -23.97 -18.04 58.94
CA ASN A 329 -23.59 -17.94 60.35
C ASN A 329 -24.68 -17.30 61.21
N GLU A 330 -25.44 -16.32 60.68
CA GLU A 330 -26.60 -15.73 61.38
C GLU A 330 -27.74 -16.75 61.55
N GLU A 331 -28.01 -17.61 60.55
CA GLU A 331 -29.00 -18.69 60.68
C GLU A 331 -28.59 -19.73 61.74
N ASP A 332 -27.31 -20.14 61.77
CA ASP A 332 -26.78 -21.08 62.77
C ASP A 332 -26.83 -20.50 64.21
N GLU A 333 -26.56 -19.21 64.42
CA GLU A 333 -26.68 -18.56 65.74
C GLU A 333 -28.14 -18.45 66.23
N THR A 334 -29.11 -18.31 65.31
CA THR A 334 -30.53 -18.32 65.66
C THR A 334 -31.07 -19.70 65.97
N GLU A 335 -30.54 -20.78 65.39
CA GLU A 335 -30.92 -22.16 65.74
C GLU A 335 -30.31 -22.64 67.06
N GLU A 336 -29.15 -22.12 67.50
CA GLU A 336 -28.57 -22.46 68.81
C GLU A 336 -29.22 -21.72 70.01
N THR A 337 -30.08 -20.73 69.76
CA THR A 337 -30.73 -19.90 70.80
C THR A 337 -32.21 -20.21 71.05
N GLU A 338 -32.81 -21.17 70.32
CA GLU A 338 -34.10 -21.83 70.65
C GLU A 338 -33.89 -23.13 71.44
#